data_AF-X1T2L3-F1
#
_entry.id   AF-X1T2L3-F1
#
_cell.length_a   1.000
_cell.length_b   1.000
_cell.length_c   1.000
_cell.angle_alpha   90.00
_cell.angle_beta   90.00
_cell.angle_gamma   90.00
#
_symmetry.space_group_name_H-M   'P 1'
#
loop_
_entity.id
_entity.type
_entity.pdbx_description
1 polymer ?
#
loop_
_entity_poly.entity_id
_entity_poly.type
_entity_poly.pdbx_seq_one_letter_code
_entity_poly.pdbx_strand_id
1 'polypeptide(L)'
;MGNELNAAIAELSEANEFIMYISELPTEEMVEEVERRAPSFIEHIETMGKPPKTPMDFWEGFCIWAITGLRDKYRHIWHQVTYLYFHSKDTKKIINKAKSKAAVWSAVEQILKDSNF
;
A
#
# COMPACT_ATOMS: atom_id res chain seq x y z
N MET A 1 0.87 6.93 -23.21
CA MET A 1 1.94 6.84 -22.19
C MET A 1 1.82 7.88 -21.08
N GLY A 2 1.73 9.19 -21.34
CA GLY A 2 1.63 10.21 -20.27
C GLY A 2 0.41 10.08 -19.32
N ASN A 3 -0.77 9.69 -19.84
CA ASN A 3 -1.97 9.51 -19.00
C ASN A 3 -1.91 8.28 -18.09
N GLU A 4 -1.31 7.19 -18.56
CA GLU A 4 -1.23 5.93 -17.80
C GLU A 4 -0.24 6.05 -16.64
N LEU A 5 0.93 6.66 -16.88
CA LEU A 5 1.93 6.90 -15.84
C LEU A 5 1.39 7.79 -14.71
N ASN A 6 0.70 8.88 -15.06
CA ASN A 6 0.09 9.77 -14.07
C ASN A 6 -1.02 9.08 -13.27
N ALA A 7 -1.86 8.26 -13.92
CA ALA A 7 -2.88 7.47 -13.24
C ALA A 7 -2.27 6.46 -12.27
N ALA A 8 -1.22 5.74 -12.69
CA ALA A 8 -0.53 4.78 -11.83
C ALA A 8 0.14 5.43 -10.60
N ILE A 9 0.74 6.62 -10.75
CA ILE A 9 1.31 7.39 -9.63
C ILE A 9 0.20 7.87 -8.68
N ALA A 10 -0.94 8.31 -9.22
CA ALA A 10 -2.09 8.73 -8.40
C ALA A 10 -2.66 7.56 -7.60
N GLU A 11 -2.90 6.41 -8.24
CA GLU A 11 -3.38 5.20 -7.56
C GLU A 11 -2.41 4.72 -6.47
N LEU A 12 -1.09 4.74 -6.75
CA LEU A 12 -0.08 4.43 -5.74
C LEU A 12 -0.08 5.42 -4.57
N SER A 13 -0.28 6.71 -4.85
CA SER A 13 -0.38 7.73 -3.80
C SER A 13 -1.61 7.52 -2.94
N GLU A 14 -2.77 7.29 -3.54
CA GLU A 14 -4.02 7.00 -2.82
C GLU A 14 -3.92 5.73 -1.98
N ALA A 15 -3.33 4.66 -2.52
CA ALA A 15 -3.10 3.42 -1.80
C ALA A 15 -2.20 3.66 -0.59
N ASN A 16 -1.10 4.41 -0.74
CA ASN A 16 -0.21 4.68 0.38
C ASN A 16 -0.84 5.61 1.42
N GLU A 17 -1.59 6.64 1.00
CA GLU A 17 -2.35 7.49 1.93
C GLU A 17 -3.33 6.67 2.76
N PHE A 18 -4.00 5.70 2.13
CA PHE A 18 -4.90 4.81 2.85
C PHE A 18 -4.17 3.88 3.81
N ILE A 19 -3.06 3.27 3.40
CA ILE A 19 -2.20 2.43 4.26
C ILE A 19 -1.74 3.21 5.50
N MET A 20 -1.31 4.47 5.30
CA MET A 20 -0.89 5.33 6.40
C MET A 20 -2.06 5.65 7.33
N TYR A 21 -3.23 5.97 6.77
CA TYR A 21 -4.44 6.23 7.55
C TYR A 21 -4.85 5.02 8.41
N ILE A 22 -4.97 3.83 7.82
CA ILE A 22 -5.40 2.65 8.58
C ILE A 22 -4.37 2.23 9.64
N SER A 23 -3.09 2.57 9.45
CA SER A 23 -2.05 2.34 10.47
C SER A 23 -2.23 3.20 11.74
N GLU A 24 -3.07 4.24 11.68
CA GLU A 24 -3.45 5.11 12.79
C GLU A 24 -4.70 4.66 13.54
N LEU A 25 -5.44 3.71 12.99
CA LEU A 25 -6.68 3.24 13.58
C LEU A 25 -6.42 2.15 14.63
N PRO A 26 -7.31 2.04 15.64
CA PRO A 26 -7.47 0.82 16.41
C PRO A 26 -7.71 -0.39 15.51
N THR A 27 -7.39 -1.60 15.98
CA THR A 27 -7.48 -2.83 15.18
C THR A 27 -8.87 -3.07 14.58
N GLU A 28 -9.93 -2.90 15.36
CA GLU A 28 -11.30 -3.13 14.88
C GLU A 28 -11.66 -2.15 13.76
N GLU A 29 -11.41 -0.85 13.97
CA GLU A 29 -11.64 0.20 12.96
C GLU A 29 -10.79 0.00 11.69
N MET A 30 -9.55 -0.47 11.82
CA MET A 30 -8.69 -0.81 10.69
C MET A 30 -9.33 -1.91 9.81
N VAL A 31 -9.84 -2.98 10.43
CA VAL A 31 -10.46 -4.09 9.70
C VAL A 31 -11.74 -3.63 9.00
N GLU A 32 -12.62 -2.92 9.72
CA GLU A 32 -13.87 -2.38 9.16
C GLU A 32 -13.61 -1.47 7.96
N GLU A 33 -12.60 -0.61 8.06
CA GLU A 33 -12.28 0.34 7.00
C GLU A 33 -11.63 -0.33 5.79
N VAL A 34 -10.82 -1.38 6.00
CA VAL A 34 -10.30 -2.22 4.92
C VAL A 34 -11.42 -3.01 4.25
N GLU A 35 -12.35 -3.59 5.00
CA GLU A 35 -13.52 -4.29 4.45
C GLU A 35 -14.39 -3.36 3.61
N ARG A 36 -14.63 -2.13 4.09
CA ARG A 36 -15.40 -1.12 3.39
C ARG A 36 -14.75 -0.68 2.07
N ARG A 37 -13.43 -0.48 2.06
CA ARG A 37 -12.71 0.08 0.89
C ARG A 37 -12.16 -0.97 -0.07
N ALA A 38 -11.85 -2.16 0.43
CA ALA A 38 -11.24 -3.26 -0.32
C ALA A 38 -11.90 -4.61 0.06
N PRO A 39 -13.20 -4.80 -0.20
CA PRO A 39 -13.90 -6.04 0.14
C PRO A 39 -13.27 -7.28 -0.53
N SER A 40 -12.69 -7.12 -1.73
CA SER A 40 -11.98 -8.20 -2.42
C SER A 40 -10.71 -8.68 -1.70
N PHE A 41 -10.10 -7.85 -0.85
CA PHE A 41 -9.01 -8.28 0.02
C PHE A 41 -9.51 -9.15 1.17
N ILE A 42 -10.70 -8.83 1.72
CA ILE A 42 -11.33 -9.65 2.76
C ILE A 42 -11.70 -11.02 2.20
N GLU A 43 -12.35 -11.06 1.03
CA GLU A 43 -12.62 -12.32 0.31
C GLU A 43 -11.34 -13.11 0.05
N HIS A 44 -10.24 -12.42 -0.34
CA HIS A 44 -8.95 -13.06 -0.52
C HIS A 44 -8.45 -13.73 0.76
N ILE A 45 -8.46 -13.03 1.89
CA ILE A 45 -8.05 -13.57 3.21
C ILE A 45 -8.88 -14.81 3.58
N GLU A 46 -10.19 -14.77 3.38
CA GLU A 46 -11.08 -15.88 3.72
C GLU A 46 -10.75 -17.17 2.95
N THR A 47 -10.17 -17.03 1.75
CA THR A 47 -9.71 -18.17 0.93
C THR A 47 -8.28 -18.62 1.25
N MET A 48 -7.53 -17.87 2.07
CA MET A 48 -6.16 -18.24 2.42
C MET A 48 -6.14 -19.45 3.34
N GLY A 49 -5.33 -20.45 3.00
CA GLY A 49 -5.11 -21.62 3.88
C GLY A 49 -4.45 -21.27 5.23
N LYS A 50 -3.88 -20.07 5.35
CA LYS A 50 -3.37 -19.50 6.60
C LYS A 50 -3.75 -18.00 6.66
N PRO A 51 -4.88 -17.65 7.28
CA PRO A 51 -5.26 -16.25 7.45
C PRO A 51 -4.30 -15.53 8.43
N PRO A 52 -4.28 -14.18 8.40
CA PRO A 52 -3.53 -13.36 9.35
C PRO A 52 -3.89 -13.70 10.79
N LYS A 53 -2.89 -13.79 11.68
CA LYS A 53 -3.10 -14.17 13.10
C LYS A 53 -3.02 -12.97 14.04
N THR A 54 -2.38 -11.90 13.60
CA THR A 54 -2.21 -10.67 14.38
C THR A 54 -2.68 -9.46 13.58
N PRO A 55 -3.00 -8.34 14.26
CA PRO A 55 -3.31 -7.07 13.57
C PRO A 55 -2.17 -6.61 12.65
N MET A 56 -0.93 -6.86 13.06
CA MET A 56 0.25 -6.54 12.26
C MET A 56 0.31 -7.41 11.00
N ASP A 57 0.03 -8.71 11.11
CA ASP A 57 -0.02 -9.62 9.95
C ASP A 57 -1.10 -9.18 8.95
N PHE A 58 -2.25 -8.74 9.45
CA PHE A 58 -3.35 -8.26 8.61
C PHE A 58 -2.96 -6.98 7.88
N TRP A 59 -2.41 -6.01 8.61
CA TRP A 59 -1.94 -4.75 8.05
C TRP A 59 -0.83 -4.98 7.00
N GLU A 60 0.16 -5.81 7.30
CA GLU A 60 1.26 -6.14 6.39
C GLU A 60 0.75 -6.88 5.15
N GLY A 61 -0.15 -7.85 5.34
CA GLY A 61 -0.83 -8.56 4.25
C GLY A 61 -1.59 -7.62 3.33
N PHE A 62 -2.29 -6.63 3.88
CA PHE A 62 -2.99 -5.61 3.10
C PHE A 62 -2.02 -4.74 2.31
N CYS A 63 -0.92 -4.29 2.93
CA CYS A 63 0.10 -3.49 2.26
C CYS A 63 0.70 -4.24 1.06
N ILE A 64 1.06 -5.51 1.27
CA ILE A 64 1.61 -6.38 0.21
C ILE A 64 0.58 -6.57 -0.91
N TRP A 65 -0.67 -6.88 -0.56
CA TRP A 65 -1.73 -7.12 -1.54
C TRP A 65 -2.01 -5.88 -2.39
N ALA A 66 -2.19 -4.72 -1.75
CA ALA A 66 -2.52 -3.47 -2.45
C ALA A 66 -1.39 -3.04 -3.40
N ILE A 67 -0.14 -3.06 -2.92
CA ILE A 67 1.01 -2.64 -3.72
C ILE A 67 1.32 -3.67 -4.82
N THR A 68 1.22 -4.97 -4.53
CA THR A 68 1.43 -6.02 -5.54
C THR A 68 0.36 -5.98 -6.63
N GLY A 69 -0.90 -5.74 -6.28
CA GLY A 69 -1.98 -5.55 -7.24
C GLY A 69 -1.73 -4.38 -8.20
N LEU A 70 -1.27 -3.24 -7.68
CA LEU A 70 -0.86 -2.11 -8.51
C LEU A 70 0.37 -2.43 -9.37
N ARG A 71 1.36 -3.11 -8.81
CA ARG A 71 2.56 -3.54 -9.54
C ARG A 71 2.20 -4.46 -10.70
N ASP A 72 1.30 -5.42 -10.51
CA ASP A 72 0.88 -6.34 -11.56
C ASP A 72 0.07 -5.63 -12.65
N LYS A 73 -0.84 -4.73 -12.24
CA LYS A 73 -1.60 -3.88 -13.17
C LYS A 73 -0.71 -2.98 -14.03
N TYR A 74 0.36 -2.44 -13.44
CA TYR A 74 1.25 -1.47 -14.08
C TYR A 74 2.66 -2.02 -14.36
N ARG A 75 2.79 -3.35 -14.52
CA ARG A 75 4.10 -4.04 -14.55
C ARG A 75 5.08 -3.46 -15.56
N HIS A 76 4.61 -3.09 -16.75
CA HIS A 76 5.43 -2.54 -17.85
C HIS A 76 5.99 -1.14 -17.58
N ILE A 77 5.40 -0.39 -16.64
CA ILE A 77 5.84 0.96 -16.25
C ILE A 77 6.19 1.08 -14.76
N TRP A 78 6.11 0.00 -13.99
CA TRP A 78 6.21 0.03 -12.53
C TRP A 78 7.48 0.72 -12.03
N HIS A 79 8.62 0.47 -12.68
CA HIS A 79 9.87 1.13 -12.33
C HIS A 79 9.81 2.66 -12.48
N GLN A 80 9.14 3.17 -13.52
CA GLN A 80 8.94 4.61 -13.71
C GLN A 80 7.94 5.17 -12.69
N VAL A 81 6.89 4.42 -12.38
CA VAL A 81 5.88 4.78 -11.36
C VAL A 81 6.55 4.96 -10.00
N THR A 82 7.29 3.95 -9.51
CA THR A 82 7.95 4.01 -8.20
C THR A 82 9.03 5.09 -8.16
N TYR A 83 9.83 5.22 -9.22
CA TYR A 83 10.82 6.29 -9.32
C TYR A 83 10.18 7.68 -9.17
N LEU A 84 9.17 7.99 -9.99
CA LEU A 84 8.51 9.30 -9.94
C LEU A 84 7.74 9.51 -8.64
N TYR A 85 7.14 8.46 -8.09
CA TYR A 85 6.50 8.49 -6.79
C TYR A 85 7.48 8.94 -5.70
N PHE A 86 8.63 8.31 -5.55
CA PHE A 86 9.63 8.68 -4.53
C PHE A 86 10.20 10.09 -4.72
N HIS A 87 10.20 10.62 -5.94
CA HIS A 87 10.67 11.97 -6.25
C HIS A 87 9.56 13.04 -6.21
N SER A 88 8.30 12.64 -5.99
CA SER A 88 7.17 13.56 -5.95
C SER A 88 7.16 14.41 -4.67
N LYS A 89 6.53 15.59 -4.75
CA LYS A 89 6.33 16.45 -3.57
C LYS A 89 5.35 15.84 -2.59
N ASP A 90 4.37 15.08 -3.06
CA ASP A 90 3.31 14.51 -2.23
C ASP A 90 3.82 13.33 -1.40
N THR A 91 4.66 12.47 -1.97
CA THR A 91 5.37 11.44 -1.20
C THR A 91 6.23 12.05 -0.10
N LYS A 92 6.95 13.15 -0.36
CA LYS A 92 7.70 13.86 0.69
C LYS A 92 6.79 14.38 1.81
N LYS A 93 5.56 14.82 1.53
CA LYS A 93 4.58 15.21 2.55
C LYS A 93 4.10 14.01 3.36
N ILE A 94 3.79 12.89 2.69
CA ILE A 94 3.37 11.64 3.33
C ILE A 94 4.48 11.14 4.27
N ILE A 95 5.73 11.09 3.81
CA ILE A 95 6.90 10.73 4.62
C ILE A 95 7.06 11.67 5.82
N ASN A 96 6.93 12.98 5.61
CA ASN A 96 7.05 13.95 6.69
C ASN A 96 5.95 13.80 7.75
N LYS A 97 4.71 13.47 7.35
CA LYS A 97 3.63 13.12 8.27
C LYS A 97 3.90 11.80 8.99
N ALA A 98 4.48 10.83 8.29
CA ALA A 98 4.84 9.51 8.82
C ALA A 98 6.06 9.52 9.77
N LYS A 99 6.71 10.66 10.04
CA LYS A 99 7.91 10.73 10.91
C LYS A 99 7.70 10.21 12.33
N SER A 100 6.47 10.27 12.86
CA SER A 100 6.11 9.65 14.14
C SER A 100 5.98 8.12 14.08
N LYS A 101 5.96 7.54 12.86
CA LYS A 101 5.77 6.11 12.57
C LYS A 101 6.77 5.61 11.53
N ALA A 102 8.05 5.88 11.76
CA ALA A 102 9.14 5.48 10.86
C ALA A 102 9.14 3.98 10.52
N ALA A 103 8.67 3.12 11.42
CA ALA A 103 8.55 1.68 11.19
C ALA A 103 7.52 1.33 10.10
N VAL A 104 6.34 1.96 10.13
CA VAL A 104 5.26 1.78 9.14
C VAL A 104 5.76 2.20 7.76
N TRP A 105 6.35 3.40 7.68
CA TRP A 105 6.94 3.89 6.44
C TRP A 105 8.05 2.97 5.91
N SER A 106 8.93 2.49 6.80
CA SER A 106 10.03 1.60 6.39
C SER A 106 9.53 0.30 5.77
N ALA A 107 8.45 -0.27 6.30
CA ALA A 107 7.84 -1.49 5.75
C ALA A 107 7.21 -1.22 4.37
N VAL A 108 6.44 -0.14 4.20
CA VAL A 108 5.90 0.25 2.88
C VAL A 108 7.02 0.52 1.88
N GLU A 109 8.07 1.24 2.29
CA GLU A 109 9.22 1.54 1.46
C GLU A 109 9.95 0.25 1.03
N GLN A 110 10.08 -0.73 1.93
CA GLN A 110 10.60 -2.05 1.58
C GLN A 110 9.73 -2.75 0.54
N ILE A 111 8.41 -2.79 0.71
CA ILE A 111 7.49 -3.43 -0.25
C ILE A 111 7.59 -2.75 -1.63
N LEU A 112 7.69 -1.42 -1.67
CA LEU A 112 7.82 -0.66 -2.92
C LEU A 112 9.17 -0.87 -3.61
N LYS A 113 10.24 -1.06 -2.83
CA LYS A 113 11.61 -1.28 -3.33
C LYS A 113 11.91 -2.74 -3.60
N ASP A 114 11.13 -3.68 -3.05
CA ASP A 114 11.36 -5.10 -3.23
C ASP A 114 11.08 -5.45 -4.70
N SER A 115 12.18 -5.44 -5.44
CA SER A 115 12.27 -5.61 -6.88
C SER A 115 12.49 -7.08 -7.24
N ASN A 116 12.46 -7.99 -6.25
CA ASN A 116 12.75 -9.40 -6.43
C ASN A 116 11.59 -10.14 -7.13
N PHE A 117 11.36 -9.82 -8.40
CA PHE A 117 10.67 -10.66 -9.38
C PHE A 117 11.17 -10.36 -10.80
#